data_AF-A0A8T8HV10-F1
#
_entry.id   AF-A0A8T8HV10-F1
#
_cell.length_a   1.000
_cell.length_b   1.000
_cell.length_c   1.000
_cell.angle_alpha   90.00
_cell.angle_beta   90.00
_cell.angle_gamma   90.00
#
_symmetry.space_group_name_H-M   'P 1'
#
loop_
_entity.id
_entity.type
_entity.pdbx_description
1 polymer ?
#
loop_
_entity_poly.entity_id
_entity_poly.type
_entity_poly.pdbx_seq_one_letter_code
_entity_poly.pdbx_strand_id
1 'polypeptide(L)'
;YGLDRHAESRTDQELQEQTDRELQSRYGPLGPLIGALRNPDRVDDLLDRQAARLLAEGAPRRSAPAEPATHYPGISHQQLYDSVHSGVDPGQVGDIGALWTELGNKLVAFNQRLATAIAASEADWVGRAGDAARQALADMGNRAGETGVSAQLAGTLFAQQARALTDVKNTVPPPPAEPFDVQAANDRLMRITDPVEFARQATADRAAFERQQADHREAARAVETYDRTVAQTAAAQPAFAPPPVAPRQPGESEPPPPGTQEQPGRPRTPA
;
A
#
# COMPACT_ATOMS: atom_id res chain seq x y z
N TYR A 1 -13.83 26.89 -20.84
CA TYR A 1 -13.16 25.76 -21.50
C TYR A 1 -13.26 24.43 -20.74
N GLY A 2 -14.20 24.25 -19.79
CA GLY A 2 -14.47 22.93 -19.18
C GLY A 2 -13.30 22.32 -18.39
N LEU A 3 -12.60 23.14 -17.60
CA LEU A 3 -11.48 22.67 -16.76
C LEU A 3 -11.99 22.08 -15.45
N ASP A 4 -11.62 20.84 -15.18
CA ASP A 4 -11.90 20.16 -13.91
C ASP A 4 -10.89 20.57 -12.84
N ARG A 5 -11.39 20.81 -11.63
CA ARG A 5 -10.56 21.20 -10.48
C ARG A 5 -10.46 20.04 -9.51
N HIS A 6 -9.22 19.68 -9.19
CA HIS A 6 -8.89 18.69 -8.18
C HIS A 6 -8.25 19.36 -6.97
N ALA A 7 -8.30 18.69 -5.82
CA ALA A 7 -7.63 19.17 -4.62
C ALA A 7 -6.29 18.48 -4.42
N GLU A 8 -5.43 19.12 -3.64
CA GLU A 8 -4.22 18.47 -3.14
C GLU A 8 -4.57 17.41 -2.08
N SER A 9 -3.78 16.35 -2.04
CA SER A 9 -3.85 15.28 -1.04
C SER A 9 -2.69 15.43 -0.06
N ARG A 10 -2.83 14.82 1.11
CA ARG A 10 -1.80 14.86 2.16
C ARG A 10 -1.03 13.56 2.20
N THR A 11 0.24 13.68 2.55
CA THR A 11 1.09 12.54 2.91
C THR A 11 0.68 11.97 4.27
N ASP A 12 1.10 10.75 4.56
CA ASP A 12 0.94 10.12 5.88
C ASP A 12 1.59 10.93 7.00
N GLN A 13 2.79 11.46 6.76
CA GLN A 13 3.50 12.32 7.69
C GLN A 13 2.72 13.60 8.00
N GLU A 14 2.18 14.28 6.99
CA GLU A 14 1.36 15.48 7.20
C GLU A 14 0.05 15.18 7.96
N LEU A 15 -0.57 14.03 7.70
CA LEU A 15 -1.76 13.58 8.43
C LEU A 15 -1.44 13.26 9.90
N GLN A 16 -0.29 12.64 10.16
CA GLN A 16 0.20 12.37 11.50
C GLN A 16 0.51 13.68 12.24
N GLU A 17 1.29 14.59 11.65
CA GLU A 17 1.62 15.89 12.25
C GLU A 17 0.37 16.75 12.51
N GLN A 18 -0.62 16.70 11.63
CA GLN A 18 -1.89 17.39 11.85
C GLN A 18 -2.62 16.79 13.06
N THR A 19 -2.70 15.46 13.11
CA THR A 19 -3.35 14.74 14.20
C THR A 19 -2.67 15.03 15.53
N ASP A 20 -1.34 15.01 15.56
CA ASP A 20 -0.54 15.30 16.75
C ASP A 20 -0.72 16.74 17.22
N ARG A 21 -0.72 17.71 16.29
CA ARG A 21 -0.99 19.12 16.63
C ARG A 21 -2.39 19.32 17.21
N GLU A 22 -3.40 18.66 16.65
CA GLU A 22 -4.78 18.73 17.16
C GLU A 22 -4.87 18.15 18.58
N LEU A 23 -4.26 16.98 18.79
CA LEU A 23 -4.22 16.32 20.09
C LEU A 23 -3.45 17.14 21.12
N GLN A 24 -2.33 17.74 20.71
CA GLN A 24 -1.54 18.62 21.56
C GLN A 24 -2.33 19.87 21.97
N SER A 25 -3.07 20.47 21.04
CA SER A 25 -3.96 21.60 21.36
C SER A 25 -5.08 21.22 22.32
N ARG A 26 -5.57 19.98 22.29
CA ARG A 26 -6.71 19.53 23.10
C ARG A 26 -6.32 18.98 24.46
N TYR A 27 -5.19 18.30 24.56
CA TYR A 27 -4.77 17.53 25.74
C TYR A 27 -3.39 17.95 26.27
N GLY A 28 -2.79 19.02 25.73
CA GLY A 28 -1.47 19.51 26.13
C GLY A 28 -0.32 18.69 25.52
N PRO A 29 0.92 18.84 26.02
CA PRO A 29 2.11 18.22 25.40
C PRO A 29 2.09 16.68 25.36
N LEU A 30 1.30 16.02 26.22
CA LEU A 30 1.11 14.55 26.19
C LEU A 30 -0.05 14.10 25.28
N GLY A 31 -0.72 15.04 24.60
CA GLY A 31 -1.89 14.76 23.77
C GLY A 31 -1.67 13.71 22.69
N PRO A 32 -0.58 13.75 21.91
CA PRO A 32 -0.27 12.70 20.92
C PRO A 32 -0.24 11.29 21.54
N LEU A 33 0.42 11.13 22.69
CA LEU A 33 0.49 9.85 23.41
C LEU A 33 -0.90 9.37 23.88
N ILE A 34 -1.71 10.29 24.42
CA ILE A 34 -3.08 9.98 24.85
C ILE A 34 -3.94 9.58 23.63
N GLY A 35 -3.76 10.26 22.50
CA GLY A 35 -4.46 9.96 21.27
C GLY A 35 -4.08 8.60 20.69
N ALA A 36 -2.79 8.27 20.63
CA ALA A 36 -2.30 6.98 20.17
C ALA A 36 -2.87 5.80 20.98
N LEU A 37 -3.05 5.98 22.30
CA LEU A 37 -3.68 4.96 23.16
C LEU A 37 -5.20 4.84 22.96
N ARG A 38 -5.87 5.95 22.63
CA ARG A 38 -7.34 6.00 22.56
C ARG A 38 -7.89 5.67 21.18
N ASN A 39 -7.21 6.13 20.13
CA ASN A 39 -7.57 5.96 18.73
C ASN A 39 -6.28 5.72 17.90
N PRO A 40 -5.67 4.53 18.00
CA PRO A 40 -4.45 4.21 17.27
C PRO A 40 -4.63 4.31 15.75
N ASP A 41 -5.82 3.97 15.23
CA ASP A 41 -6.11 3.87 13.80
C ASP A 41 -6.51 5.19 13.13
N ARG A 42 -6.36 6.33 13.83
CA ARG A 42 -6.90 7.62 13.36
C ARG A 42 -6.29 8.10 12.04
N VAL A 43 -5.00 7.84 11.80
CA VAL A 43 -4.34 8.20 10.54
C VAL A 43 -4.74 7.24 9.43
N ASP A 44 -4.94 5.96 9.74
CA ASP A 44 -5.44 4.96 8.80
C ASP A 44 -6.86 5.32 8.33
N ASP A 45 -7.75 5.73 9.24
CA ASP A 45 -9.08 6.27 8.92
C ASP A 45 -9.02 7.51 8.00
N LEU A 46 -7.96 8.32 8.11
CA LEU A 46 -7.77 9.50 7.26
C LEU A 46 -7.30 9.10 5.86
N LEU A 47 -6.38 8.14 5.77
CA LEU A 47 -5.90 7.59 4.51
C LEU A 47 -7.03 6.88 3.76
N ASP A 48 -7.85 6.08 4.45
CA ASP A 48 -9.01 5.40 3.85
C ASP A 48 -10.02 6.38 3.26
N ARG A 49 -10.32 7.46 3.98
CA ARG A 49 -11.19 8.54 3.48
C ARG A 49 -10.58 9.28 2.30
N GLN A 50 -9.27 9.52 2.32
CA GLN A 50 -8.55 10.14 1.21
C GLN A 50 -8.60 9.23 -0.04
N ALA A 51 -8.33 7.93 0.10
CA ALA A 51 -8.40 6.97 -0.98
C ALA A 51 -9.82 6.86 -1.56
N ALA A 52 -10.84 6.76 -0.71
CA ALA A 52 -12.24 6.72 -1.14
C ALA A 52 -12.66 7.97 -1.92
N ARG A 53 -12.21 9.15 -1.48
CA ARG A 53 -12.43 10.41 -2.20
C ARG A 53 -11.78 10.38 -3.57
N LEU A 54 -10.50 10.02 -3.66
CA LEU A 54 -9.75 10.01 -4.92
C LEU A 54 -10.33 8.98 -5.92
N LEU A 55 -10.81 7.85 -5.42
CA LEU A 55 -11.56 6.87 -6.23
C LEU A 55 -12.89 7.45 -6.75
N ALA A 56 -13.59 8.24 -5.94
CA ALA A 56 -14.82 8.93 -6.37
C ALA A 56 -14.56 10.04 -7.40
N GLU A 57 -13.35 10.61 -7.45
CA GLU A 57 -12.92 11.56 -8.49
C GLU A 57 -12.66 10.88 -9.86
N GLY A 58 -12.80 9.55 -9.96
CA GLY A 58 -12.86 8.85 -11.24
C GLY A 58 -11.52 8.32 -11.76
N ALA A 59 -10.50 8.22 -10.90
CA ALA A 59 -9.23 7.60 -11.28
C ALA A 59 -9.46 6.17 -11.84
N PRO A 60 -9.07 5.88 -13.09
CA PRO A 60 -9.18 4.53 -13.62
C PRO A 60 -8.31 3.59 -12.80
N ARG A 61 -8.68 2.32 -12.69
CA ARG A 61 -7.97 1.32 -11.90
C ARG A 61 -7.32 0.28 -12.79
N ARG A 62 -6.15 -0.22 -12.36
CA ARG A 62 -5.52 -1.37 -13.01
C ARG A 62 -6.25 -2.67 -12.65
N SER A 63 -6.02 -3.72 -13.44
CA SER A 63 -6.48 -5.06 -13.06
C SER A 63 -5.74 -5.51 -11.78
N ALA A 64 -6.51 -6.04 -10.83
CA ALA A 64 -5.99 -6.55 -9.57
C ALA A 64 -5.50 -8.00 -9.74
N PRO A 65 -4.42 -8.39 -9.04
CA PRO A 65 -4.16 -9.82 -8.81
C PRO A 65 -5.31 -10.45 -8.02
N ALA A 66 -5.43 -11.78 -8.11
CA ALA A 66 -6.40 -12.51 -7.30
C ALA A 66 -6.07 -12.37 -5.80
N GLU A 67 -7.10 -12.42 -4.96
CA GLU A 67 -6.95 -12.42 -3.50
C GLU A 67 -6.05 -13.59 -3.05
N PRO A 68 -5.29 -13.42 -1.95
CA PRO A 68 -4.44 -14.47 -1.42
C PRO A 68 -5.27 -15.72 -1.06
N ALA A 69 -4.88 -16.88 -1.59
CA ALA A 69 -5.45 -18.19 -1.25
C ALA A 69 -4.53 -19.00 -0.30
N THR A 70 -3.60 -18.31 0.36
CA THR A 70 -2.55 -18.90 1.18
C THR A 70 -3.09 -19.44 2.51
N HIS A 71 -2.67 -20.65 2.90
CA HIS A 71 -2.97 -21.21 4.22
C HIS A 71 -1.86 -20.87 5.22
N TYR A 72 -1.92 -19.67 5.82
CA TYR A 72 -0.91 -19.17 6.78
C TYR A 72 -0.69 -20.07 8.01
N PRO A 73 -1.71 -20.73 8.60
CA PRO A 73 -1.47 -21.65 9.72
C PRO A 73 -0.57 -22.84 9.36
N GLY A 74 -0.41 -23.15 8.07
CA GLY A 74 0.49 -24.20 7.59
C GLY A 74 1.93 -23.74 7.35
N ILE A 75 2.20 -22.44 7.44
CA ILE A 75 3.55 -21.86 7.29
C ILE A 75 4.22 -21.85 8.66
N SER A 76 5.52 -22.19 8.73
CA SER A 76 6.22 -22.18 10.03
C SER A 76 6.31 -20.78 10.64
N HIS A 77 6.35 -20.69 11.97
CA HIS A 77 6.48 -19.41 12.69
C HIS A 77 7.72 -18.64 12.24
N GLN A 78 8.85 -19.32 12.01
CA GLN A 78 10.07 -18.69 11.48
C GLN A 78 9.84 -18.05 10.11
N GLN A 79 9.23 -18.77 9.17
CA GLN A 79 8.95 -18.24 7.83
C GLN A 79 7.98 -17.05 7.87
N LEU A 80 6.96 -17.10 8.74
CA LEU A 80 6.04 -15.98 8.93
C LEU A 80 6.78 -14.75 9.47
N TYR A 81 7.61 -14.93 10.49
CA TYR A 81 8.44 -13.87 11.05
C TYR A 81 9.36 -13.24 10.01
N ASP A 82 10.10 -14.08 9.26
CA ASP A 82 11.04 -13.63 8.24
C ASP A 82 10.34 -12.88 7.11
N SER A 83 9.12 -13.29 6.74
CA SER A 83 8.36 -12.67 5.64
C SER A 83 8.06 -11.19 5.86
N VAL A 84 8.04 -10.71 7.11
CA VAL A 84 7.78 -9.31 7.47
C VAL A 84 8.95 -8.61 8.17
N HIS A 85 10.07 -9.30 8.35
CA HIS A 85 11.28 -8.75 8.98
C HIS A 85 12.50 -8.70 8.06
N SER A 86 12.57 -9.59 7.06
CA SER A 86 13.74 -9.72 6.19
C SER A 86 13.56 -8.98 4.87
N GLY A 87 14.45 -8.03 4.58
CA GLY A 87 14.47 -7.32 3.29
C GLY A 87 13.30 -6.38 3.07
N VAL A 88 12.58 -6.00 4.12
CA VAL A 88 11.42 -5.10 4.08
C VAL A 88 11.66 -3.85 4.94
N ASP A 89 11.33 -2.69 4.38
CA ASP A 89 11.49 -1.39 5.01
C ASP A 89 10.20 -0.55 4.84
N PRO A 90 9.36 -0.42 5.89
CA PRO A 90 8.15 0.40 5.80
C PRO A 90 8.45 1.89 5.58
N GLY A 91 9.60 2.39 6.04
CA GLY A 91 10.01 3.78 5.82
C GLY A 91 10.23 4.07 4.34
N GLN A 92 10.95 3.16 3.65
CA GLN A 92 11.15 3.29 2.21
C GLN A 92 9.84 3.25 1.41
N VAL A 93 8.88 2.40 1.82
CA VAL A 93 7.55 2.35 1.18
C VAL A 93 6.78 3.66 1.42
N GLY A 94 6.86 4.20 2.64
CA GLY A 94 6.27 5.50 3.00
C GLY A 94 6.85 6.65 2.17
N ASP A 95 8.17 6.71 2.00
CA ASP A 95 8.86 7.72 1.19
C ASP A 95 8.41 7.69 -0.29
N ILE A 96 8.22 6.49 -0.85
CA ILE A 96 7.65 6.32 -2.19
C ILE A 96 6.22 6.88 -2.23
N GLY A 97 5.41 6.60 -1.20
CA GLY A 97 4.06 7.14 -1.06
C GLY A 97 4.02 8.68 -0.99
N ALA A 98 4.94 9.28 -0.26
CA ALA A 98 5.09 10.73 -0.16
C ALA A 98 5.47 11.34 -1.51
N LEU A 99 6.42 10.74 -2.23
CA LEU A 99 6.84 11.20 -3.56
C LEU A 99 5.69 11.19 -4.57
N TRP A 100 4.88 10.12 -4.58
CA TRP A 100 3.71 10.03 -5.45
C TRP A 100 2.66 11.09 -5.13
N THR A 101 2.40 11.33 -3.84
CA THR A 101 1.51 12.40 -3.37
C THR A 101 2.00 13.77 -3.82
N GLU A 102 3.29 14.07 -3.63
CA GLU A 102 3.90 15.34 -4.03
C GLU A 102 3.82 15.56 -5.54
N LEU A 103 4.14 14.54 -6.34
CA LEU A 103 4.00 14.58 -7.79
C LEU A 103 2.57 14.86 -8.21
N GLY A 104 1.61 14.18 -7.60
CA GLY A 104 0.19 14.38 -7.87
C GLY A 104 -0.27 15.81 -7.55
N ASN A 105 0.13 16.34 -6.39
CA ASN A 105 -0.15 17.72 -6.01
C ASN A 105 0.43 18.74 -7.01
N LYS A 106 1.66 18.52 -7.50
CA LYS A 106 2.28 19.38 -8.54
C LYS A 106 1.48 19.38 -9.85
N LEU A 107 0.94 18.24 -10.27
CA LEU A 107 0.12 18.13 -11.47
C LEU A 107 -1.24 18.82 -11.32
N VAL A 108 -1.88 18.68 -10.17
CA VAL A 108 -3.11 19.41 -9.83
C VAL A 108 -2.86 20.92 -9.79
N ALA A 109 -1.76 21.38 -9.19
CA ALA A 109 -1.38 22.79 -9.19
C ALA A 109 -1.08 23.31 -10.60
N PHE A 110 -0.51 22.48 -11.48
CA PHE A 110 -0.29 22.83 -12.88
C PHE A 110 -1.62 23.04 -13.64
N ASN A 111 -2.61 22.15 -13.46
CA ASN A 111 -3.97 22.33 -13.99
C ASN A 111 -4.56 23.68 -13.56
N GLN A 112 -4.44 24.04 -12.29
CA GLN A 112 -4.96 25.31 -11.77
C GLN A 112 -4.27 26.53 -12.40
N ARG A 113 -2.94 26.47 -12.60
CA ARG A 113 -2.19 27.55 -13.28
C ARG A 113 -2.63 27.71 -14.74
N LEU A 114 -2.90 26.61 -15.44
CA LEU A 114 -3.45 26.66 -16.80
C LEU A 114 -4.84 27.30 -16.82
N ALA A 115 -5.69 27.01 -15.84
CA ALA A 115 -6.99 27.67 -15.70
C ALA A 115 -6.87 29.18 -15.56
N THR A 116 -5.94 29.64 -14.72
CA THR A 116 -5.65 31.08 -14.55
C THR A 116 -5.11 31.70 -15.84
N ALA A 117 -4.19 31.03 -16.53
CA ALA A 117 -3.61 31.52 -17.77
C ALA A 117 -4.66 31.64 -18.90
N ILE A 118 -5.55 30.65 -19.02
CA ILE A 118 -6.66 30.68 -19.97
C ILE A 118 -7.54 31.90 -19.71
N ALA A 119 -7.98 32.11 -18.47
CA ALA A 119 -8.82 33.25 -18.10
C ALA A 119 -8.13 34.60 -18.36
N ALA A 120 -6.83 34.71 -18.06
CA ALA A 120 -6.06 35.94 -18.31
C ALA A 120 -5.91 36.26 -19.80
N SER A 121 -5.90 35.25 -20.67
CA SER A 121 -5.71 35.44 -22.12
C SER A 121 -6.97 35.91 -22.88
N GLU A 122 -8.14 35.87 -22.25
CA GLU A 122 -9.43 36.10 -22.94
C GLU A 122 -9.59 37.53 -23.47
N ALA A 123 -8.99 38.52 -22.79
CA ALA A 123 -9.12 39.93 -23.16
C ALA A 123 -8.21 40.33 -24.34
N ASP A 124 -6.99 39.79 -24.40
CA ASP A 124 -5.94 40.27 -25.31
C ASP A 124 -5.82 39.42 -26.58
N TRP A 125 -6.21 38.14 -26.53
CA TRP A 125 -6.09 37.21 -27.66
C TRP A 125 -7.45 36.65 -28.09
N VAL A 126 -8.13 37.43 -28.93
CA VAL A 126 -9.49 37.15 -29.41
C VAL A 126 -9.47 36.45 -30.78
N GLY A 127 -10.49 35.64 -31.04
CA GLY A 127 -10.72 34.99 -32.33
C GLY A 127 -10.37 33.50 -32.31
N ARG A 128 -10.70 32.82 -33.43
CA ARG A 128 -10.66 31.35 -33.54
C ARG A 128 -9.34 30.71 -33.13
N ALA A 129 -8.21 31.36 -33.41
CA ALA A 129 -6.89 30.84 -33.03
C ALA A 129 -6.66 30.87 -31.51
N GLY A 130 -7.09 31.95 -30.83
CA GLY A 130 -7.01 32.05 -29.37
C GLY A 130 -7.94 31.05 -28.68
N ASP A 131 -9.15 30.86 -29.21
CA ASP A 131 -10.09 29.86 -28.70
C ASP A 131 -9.54 28.44 -28.82
N ALA A 132 -8.94 28.10 -29.97
CA ALA A 132 -8.32 26.80 -30.19
C ALA A 132 -7.13 26.56 -29.24
N ALA A 133 -6.30 27.58 -29.01
CA ALA A 133 -5.18 27.47 -28.07
C ALA A 133 -5.66 27.28 -26.62
N ARG A 134 -6.68 28.03 -26.18
CA ARG A 134 -7.28 27.86 -24.86
C ARG A 134 -7.91 26.48 -24.69
N GLN A 135 -8.56 25.95 -25.72
CA GLN A 135 -9.08 24.58 -25.69
C GLN A 135 -7.96 23.55 -25.54
N ALA A 136 -6.87 23.67 -26.30
CA ALA A 136 -5.73 22.76 -26.19
C ALA A 136 -5.06 22.82 -24.79
N LEU A 137 -4.93 24.02 -24.22
CA LEU A 137 -4.44 24.19 -22.85
C LEU A 137 -5.41 23.60 -21.82
N ALA A 138 -6.72 23.72 -22.04
CA ALA A 138 -7.72 23.13 -21.16
C ALA A 138 -7.66 21.60 -21.17
N ASP A 139 -7.56 21.00 -22.36
CA ASP A 139 -7.42 19.55 -22.51
C ASP A 139 -6.13 19.04 -21.84
N MET A 140 -5.02 19.78 -21.95
CA MET A 140 -3.78 19.47 -21.25
C MET A 140 -3.94 19.59 -19.73
N GLY A 141 -4.62 20.63 -19.26
CA GLY A 141 -4.92 20.83 -17.85
C GLY A 141 -5.73 19.67 -17.27
N ASN A 142 -6.79 19.24 -17.94
CA ASN A 142 -7.63 18.13 -17.48
C ASN A 142 -6.83 16.83 -17.37
N ARG A 143 -6.01 16.50 -18.38
CA ARG A 143 -5.14 15.31 -18.31
C ARG A 143 -4.12 15.38 -17.17
N ALA A 144 -3.55 16.56 -16.91
CA ALA A 144 -2.66 16.76 -15.78
C ALA A 144 -3.42 16.57 -14.46
N GLY A 145 -4.65 17.08 -14.35
CA GLY A 145 -5.54 16.87 -13.21
C GLY A 145 -5.81 15.39 -12.93
N GLU A 146 -6.29 14.65 -13.94
CA GLU A 146 -6.56 13.21 -13.87
C GLU A 146 -5.31 12.41 -13.47
N THR A 147 -4.16 12.71 -14.10
CA THR A 147 -2.87 12.07 -13.76
C THR A 147 -2.46 12.41 -12.32
N GLY A 148 -2.74 13.63 -11.88
CA GLY A 148 -2.48 14.10 -10.53
C GLY A 148 -3.28 13.34 -9.48
N VAL A 149 -4.60 13.16 -9.71
CA VAL A 149 -5.47 12.34 -8.84
C VAL A 149 -5.00 10.90 -8.77
N SER A 150 -4.64 10.29 -9.90
CA SER A 150 -4.05 8.95 -9.93
C SER A 150 -2.76 8.88 -9.12
N ALA A 151 -1.85 9.85 -9.26
CA ALA A 151 -0.62 9.88 -8.47
C ALA A 151 -0.88 10.05 -6.97
N GLN A 152 -1.82 10.91 -6.57
CA GLN A 152 -2.26 11.05 -5.17
C GLN A 152 -2.85 9.75 -4.62
N LEU A 153 -3.64 9.03 -5.42
CA LEU A 153 -4.22 7.74 -5.02
C LEU A 153 -3.11 6.71 -4.83
N ALA A 154 -2.17 6.61 -5.76
CA ALA A 154 -1.00 5.73 -5.61
C ALA A 154 -0.24 6.05 -4.30
N GLY A 155 0.01 7.33 -4.04
CA GLY A 155 0.70 7.78 -2.81
C GLY A 155 -0.04 7.37 -1.54
N THR A 156 -1.37 7.55 -1.52
CA THR A 156 -2.23 7.16 -0.39
C THR A 156 -2.20 5.64 -0.15
N LEU A 157 -2.27 4.85 -1.22
CA LEU A 157 -2.24 3.39 -1.13
C LEU A 157 -0.86 2.86 -0.67
N PHE A 158 0.24 3.49 -1.08
CA PHE A 158 1.57 3.16 -0.56
C PHE A 158 1.72 3.51 0.92
N ALA A 159 1.17 4.65 1.37
CA ALA A 159 1.12 4.99 2.79
C ALA A 159 0.37 3.93 3.61
N GLN A 160 -0.78 3.44 3.13
CA GLN A 160 -1.51 2.34 3.78
C GLN A 160 -0.67 1.05 3.86
N GLN A 161 0.05 0.70 2.78
CA GLN A 161 0.96 -0.47 2.78
C GLN A 161 2.12 -0.31 3.76
N ALA A 162 2.72 0.87 3.85
CA ALA A 162 3.82 1.18 4.78
C ALA A 162 3.37 1.03 6.24
N ARG A 163 2.17 1.51 6.57
CA ARG A 163 1.58 1.39 7.91
C ARG A 163 1.23 -0.05 8.23
N ALA A 164 0.56 -0.76 7.32
CA ALA A 164 0.27 -2.18 7.49
C ALA A 164 1.54 -3.03 7.68
N LEU A 165 2.63 -2.71 6.97
CA LEU A 165 3.93 -3.36 7.16
C LEU A 165 4.55 -3.02 8.53
N THR A 166 4.42 -1.78 8.99
CA THR A 166 4.86 -1.37 10.33
C THR A 166 4.10 -2.16 11.41
N ASP A 167 2.78 -2.26 11.26
CA ASP A 167 1.91 -2.92 12.23
C ASP A 167 2.18 -4.42 12.30
N VAL A 168 2.28 -5.11 11.16
CA VAL A 168 2.57 -6.55 11.15
C VAL A 168 3.97 -6.82 11.72
N LYS A 169 4.96 -5.97 11.43
CA LYS A 169 6.32 -6.10 11.97
C LYS A 169 6.34 -5.95 13.50
N ASN A 170 5.53 -5.04 14.04
CA ASN A 170 5.41 -4.83 15.49
C ASN A 170 4.55 -5.89 16.19
N THR A 171 3.60 -6.52 15.47
CA THR A 171 2.62 -7.45 16.05
C THR A 171 3.10 -8.90 15.99
N VAL A 172 3.85 -9.30 14.95
CA VAL A 172 4.30 -10.69 14.80
C VAL A 172 5.31 -11.06 15.90
N PRO A 173 5.00 -12.01 16.80
CA PRO A 173 5.92 -12.40 17.87
C PRO A 173 7.19 -13.04 17.29
N PRO A 174 8.37 -12.83 17.92
CA PRO A 174 9.58 -13.53 17.51
C PRO A 174 9.40 -15.04 17.70
N PRO A 175 9.88 -15.88 16.76
CA PRO A 175 9.88 -17.32 16.92
C PRO A 175 10.81 -17.73 18.07
N PRO A 176 10.51 -18.82 18.79
CA PRO A 176 11.41 -19.34 19.80
C PRO A 176 12.73 -19.76 19.16
N ALA A 177 13.86 -19.47 19.83
CA ALA A 177 15.19 -19.85 19.35
C ALA A 177 15.32 -21.36 19.13
N GLU A 178 14.66 -22.14 19.99
CA GLU A 178 14.50 -23.59 19.84
C GLU A 178 13.00 -23.90 19.88
N PRO A 179 12.42 -24.43 18.78
CA PRO A 179 11.04 -24.91 18.78
C PRO A 179 10.83 -26.01 19.82
N PHE A 180 9.68 -26.02 20.49
CA PHE A 180 9.31 -27.07 21.42
C PHE A 180 9.31 -28.43 20.73
N ASP A 181 10.18 -29.32 21.20
CA ASP A 181 10.26 -30.70 20.76
C ASP A 181 9.42 -31.59 21.69
N VAL A 182 8.28 -32.05 21.15
CA VAL A 182 7.35 -32.94 21.86
C VAL A 182 8.01 -34.26 22.23
N GLN A 183 8.87 -34.80 21.38
CA GLN A 183 9.54 -36.08 21.64
C GLN A 183 10.57 -35.91 22.76
N ALA A 184 11.41 -34.88 22.69
CA ALA A 184 12.37 -34.60 23.76
C ALA A 184 11.69 -34.28 25.10
N ALA A 185 10.55 -33.59 25.07
CA ALA A 185 9.75 -33.34 26.26
C ALA A 185 9.20 -34.63 26.87
N ASN A 186 8.63 -35.51 26.06
CA ASN A 186 8.14 -36.82 26.51
C ASN A 186 9.28 -37.68 27.08
N ASP A 187 10.42 -37.75 26.39
CA ASP A 187 11.59 -38.50 26.84
C ASP A 187 12.13 -37.97 28.18
N ARG A 188 12.11 -36.66 28.40
CA ARG A 188 12.45 -36.04 29.68
C ARG A 188 11.47 -36.46 30.76
N LEU A 189 10.16 -36.34 30.51
CA LEU A 189 9.12 -36.69 31.47
C LEU A 189 9.21 -38.16 31.91
N MET A 190 9.51 -39.08 30.99
CA MET A 190 9.69 -40.51 31.31
C MET A 190 10.88 -40.81 32.24
N ARG A 191 11.87 -39.90 32.33
CA ARG A 191 13.05 -40.06 33.20
C ARG A 191 12.83 -39.50 34.62
N ILE A 192 11.76 -38.74 34.84
CA ILE A 192 11.48 -38.13 36.14
C ILE A 192 10.74 -39.15 37.02
N THR A 193 11.35 -39.53 38.14
CA THR A 193 10.80 -40.50 39.11
C THR A 193 10.09 -39.83 40.28
N ASP A 194 10.41 -38.57 40.60
CA ASP A 194 9.73 -37.80 41.64
C ASP A 194 8.37 -37.29 41.11
N PRO A 195 7.24 -37.63 41.77
CA PRO A 195 5.91 -37.26 41.29
C PRO A 195 5.62 -35.76 41.35
N VAL A 196 6.24 -35.02 42.29
CA VAL A 196 6.08 -33.56 42.38
C VAL A 196 6.85 -32.88 41.27
N GLU A 197 8.07 -33.33 41.00
CA GLU A 197 8.88 -32.80 39.89
C GLU A 197 8.25 -33.11 38.53
N PHE A 198 7.71 -34.32 38.37
CA PHE A 198 6.98 -34.70 37.16
C PHE A 198 5.81 -33.75 36.90
N ALA A 199 4.98 -33.47 37.92
CA ALA A 199 3.83 -32.58 37.77
C ALA A 199 4.26 -31.15 37.41
N ARG A 200 5.35 -30.65 38.00
CA ARG A 200 5.90 -29.32 37.68
C ARG A 200 6.40 -29.24 36.25
N GLN A 201 7.23 -30.20 35.83
CA GLN A 201 7.79 -30.21 34.48
C GLN A 201 6.70 -30.39 33.42
N ALA A 202 5.74 -31.30 33.62
CA ALA A 202 4.61 -31.49 32.70
C ALA A 202 3.77 -30.21 32.54
N THR A 203 3.58 -29.46 33.63
CA THR A 203 2.88 -28.17 33.57
C THR A 203 3.69 -27.13 32.78
N ALA A 204 5.00 -27.04 33.01
CA ALA A 204 5.87 -26.14 32.27
C ALA A 204 5.91 -26.46 30.77
N ASP A 205 6.02 -27.74 30.42
CA ASP A 205 6.05 -28.23 29.03
C ASP A 205 4.76 -27.92 28.29
N ARG A 206 3.63 -28.17 28.96
CA ARG A 206 2.32 -27.82 28.44
C ARG A 206 2.21 -26.32 28.19
N ALA A 207 2.62 -25.49 29.16
CA ALA A 207 2.58 -24.04 29.02
C ALA A 207 3.48 -23.55 27.88
N ALA A 208 4.68 -24.11 27.71
CA ALA A 208 5.59 -23.78 26.62
C ALA A 208 4.99 -24.14 25.24
N PHE A 209 4.43 -25.34 25.12
CA PHE A 209 3.77 -25.78 23.89
C PHE A 209 2.53 -24.96 23.54
N GLU A 210 1.69 -24.64 24.54
CA GLU A 210 0.52 -23.77 24.37
C GLU A 210 0.93 -22.36 23.95
N ARG A 211 2.00 -21.81 24.54
CA ARG A 211 2.53 -20.50 24.19
C ARG A 211 3.04 -20.46 22.76
N GLN A 212 3.86 -21.43 22.35
CA GLN A 212 4.36 -21.52 20.99
C GLN A 212 3.22 -21.60 19.95
N GLN A 213 2.19 -22.39 20.23
CA GLN A 213 1.01 -22.45 19.34
C GLN A 213 0.18 -21.17 19.34
N ALA A 214 0.12 -20.43 20.45
CA ALA A 214 -0.53 -19.13 20.49
C ALA A 214 0.25 -18.12 19.63
N ASP A 215 1.56 -18.01 19.84
CA ASP A 215 2.43 -17.09 19.12
C ASP A 215 2.44 -17.39 17.60
N HIS A 216 2.46 -18.67 17.21
CA HIS A 216 2.35 -19.07 15.80
C HIS A 216 1.00 -18.68 15.18
N ARG A 217 -0.12 -18.90 15.88
CA ARG A 217 -1.45 -18.50 15.40
C ARG A 217 -1.58 -16.98 15.28
N GLU A 218 -0.99 -16.24 16.21
CA GLU A 218 -0.94 -14.78 16.16
C GLU A 218 -0.12 -14.29 14.96
N ALA A 219 1.08 -14.84 14.76
CA ALA A 219 1.92 -14.55 13.60
C ALA A 219 1.17 -14.81 12.28
N ALA A 220 0.50 -15.96 12.16
CA ALA A 220 -0.24 -16.33 10.95
C ALA A 220 -1.38 -15.34 10.67
N ARG A 221 -2.15 -14.94 11.68
CA ARG A 221 -3.24 -13.96 11.54
C ARG A 221 -2.74 -12.58 11.17
N ALA A 222 -1.63 -12.14 11.76
CA ALA A 222 -1.05 -10.84 11.49
C ALA A 222 -0.53 -10.75 10.04
N VAL A 223 0.20 -11.76 9.58
CA VAL A 223 0.69 -11.84 8.18
C VAL A 223 -0.47 -11.96 7.19
N GLU A 224 -1.49 -12.76 7.49
CA GLU A 224 -2.71 -12.85 6.68
C GLU A 224 -3.40 -11.49 6.53
N THR A 225 -3.48 -10.73 7.63
CA THR A 225 -4.10 -9.39 7.64
C THR A 225 -3.30 -8.43 6.78
N TYR A 226 -1.98 -8.45 6.90
CA TYR A 226 -1.08 -7.66 6.06
C TYR A 226 -1.25 -7.99 4.57
N ASP A 227 -1.25 -9.28 4.19
CA ASP A 227 -1.37 -9.68 2.78
C ASP A 227 -2.73 -9.28 2.20
N ARG A 228 -3.81 -9.37 2.99
CA ARG A 228 -5.13 -8.84 2.59
C ARG A 228 -5.10 -7.34 2.33
N THR A 229 -4.43 -6.56 3.18
CA THR A 229 -4.27 -5.11 2.95
C THR A 229 -3.48 -4.83 1.67
N VAL A 230 -2.42 -5.60 1.40
CA VAL A 230 -1.64 -5.48 0.15
C VAL A 230 -2.50 -5.83 -1.07
N ALA A 231 -3.33 -6.87 -0.99
CA ALA A 231 -4.25 -7.25 -2.07
C ALA A 231 -5.31 -6.19 -2.33
N GLN A 232 -5.95 -5.67 -1.28
CA GLN A 232 -6.97 -4.62 -1.37
C GLN A 232 -6.39 -3.33 -1.97
N THR A 233 -5.23 -2.89 -1.49
CA THR A 233 -4.55 -1.71 -2.04
C THR A 233 -4.14 -1.96 -3.49
N ALA A 234 -3.65 -3.15 -3.84
CA ALA A 234 -3.32 -3.52 -5.22
C ALA A 234 -4.54 -3.48 -6.15
N ALA A 235 -5.74 -3.80 -5.66
CA ALA A 235 -7.00 -3.72 -6.40
C ALA A 235 -7.53 -2.29 -6.56
N ALA A 236 -7.14 -1.39 -5.66
CA ALA A 236 -7.46 0.04 -5.74
C ALA A 236 -6.43 0.84 -6.56
N GLN A 237 -5.30 0.22 -6.95
CA GLN A 237 -4.23 0.93 -7.64
C GLN A 237 -4.70 1.61 -8.92
N PRO A 238 -4.27 2.87 -9.15
CA PRO A 238 -4.66 3.62 -10.33
C PRO A 238 -4.00 3.04 -11.59
N ALA A 239 -4.72 3.10 -12.70
CA ALA A 239 -4.14 2.99 -14.02
C ALA A 239 -3.72 4.40 -14.48
N PHE A 240 -2.55 4.50 -15.10
CA PHE A 240 -2.18 5.68 -15.86
C PHE A 240 -2.66 5.49 -17.30
N ALA A 241 -3.39 6.47 -17.84
CA ALA A 241 -3.91 6.37 -19.20
C ALA A 241 -2.74 6.16 -20.19
N PRO A 242 -2.90 5.29 -21.20
CA PRO A 242 -1.89 5.16 -22.23
C PRO A 242 -1.71 6.51 -22.96
N PRO A 243 -0.50 6.81 -23.46
CA PRO A 243 -0.27 7.99 -24.29
C PRO A 243 -1.30 8.04 -25.43
N PRO A 244 -1.77 9.24 -25.86
CA PRO A 244 -2.68 9.34 -26.99
C PRO A 244 -2.09 8.61 -28.19
N VAL A 245 -2.88 7.73 -28.82
CA VAL A 245 -2.53 7.20 -30.14
C VAL A 245 -2.44 8.41 -31.07
N ALA A 246 -1.27 8.64 -31.65
CA ALA A 246 -1.09 9.71 -32.63
C ALA A 246 -2.18 9.56 -33.72
N PRO A 247 -2.73 10.67 -34.25
CA PRO A 247 -3.68 10.59 -35.36
C PRO A 247 -3.05 9.75 -36.47
N ARG A 248 -3.68 8.62 -36.81
CA ARG A 248 -3.24 7.77 -37.92
C ARG A 248 -3.15 8.63 -39.17
N GLN A 249 -1.97 8.72 -39.78
CA GLN A 249 -1.88 9.19 -41.15
C GLN A 249 -2.61 8.19 -42.05
N PRO A 250 -3.41 8.62 -43.04
CA PRO A 250 -4.05 7.70 -43.97
C PRO A 250 -2.97 6.88 -44.71
N GLY A 251 -2.86 5.58 -44.42
CA GLY A 251 -1.95 4.67 -45.11
C GLY A 251 -1.04 3.80 -44.23
N GLU A 252 -1.00 4.02 -42.91
CA GLU A 252 -0.12 3.25 -42.02
C GLU A 252 -0.79 1.94 -41.56
N SER A 253 -0.17 0.80 -41.86
CA SER A 253 -0.65 -0.53 -41.50
C SER A 253 -0.45 -0.80 -40.00
N GLU A 254 -1.36 -1.58 -39.40
CA GLU A 254 -1.33 -1.96 -37.99
C GLU A 254 0.02 -2.63 -37.62
N PRO A 255 0.73 -2.17 -36.58
CA PRO A 255 1.85 -2.93 -36.05
C PRO A 255 1.29 -4.20 -35.40
N PRO A 256 1.96 -5.36 -35.54
CA PRO A 256 1.46 -6.60 -34.99
C PRO A 256 1.26 -6.47 -33.47
N PRO A 257 0.27 -7.18 -32.89
CA PRO A 257 0.06 -7.17 -31.46
C PRO A 257 1.35 -7.58 -30.73
N PRO A 258 1.61 -7.07 -29.52
CA PRO A 258 2.76 -7.51 -28.73
C PRO A 258 2.70 -9.03 -28.59
N GLY A 259 3.64 -9.71 -29.22
CA GLY A 259 3.68 -11.17 -29.27
C GLY A 259 3.73 -11.75 -27.86
N THR A 260 2.81 -12.68 -27.60
CA THR A 260 3.07 -13.85 -26.76
C THR A 260 4.49 -14.30 -27.03
N GLN A 261 5.39 -14.20 -26.05
CA GLN A 261 6.71 -14.81 -26.16
C GLN A 261 6.50 -16.32 -26.25
N GLU A 262 6.47 -16.86 -27.47
CA GLU A 262 6.71 -18.28 -27.70
C GLU A 262 8.11 -18.58 -27.13
N GLN A 263 8.15 -19.45 -26.12
CA GLN A 263 9.41 -19.98 -25.60
C GLN A 263 10.20 -20.60 -26.75
N PRO A 264 11.48 -20.22 -26.96
CA PRO A 264 12.31 -20.87 -27.96
C PRO A 264 12.45 -22.35 -27.61
N GLY A 265 12.07 -23.20 -28.57
CA GLY A 265 12.09 -24.65 -28.45
C GLY A 265 13.44 -25.18 -27.98
N ARG A 266 13.40 -26.14 -27.06
CA ARG A 266 14.55 -26.98 -26.71
C ARG A 266 15.08 -27.66 -27.97
N PRO A 267 16.38 -27.60 -28.28
CA PRO A 267 16.95 -28.43 -29.32
C PRO A 267 16.86 -29.90 -28.91
N ARG A 268 16.30 -30.74 -29.79
CA ARG A 268 16.39 -32.19 -29.70
C ARG A 268 17.83 -32.59 -30.04
N THR A 269 18.53 -33.23 -29.11
CA THR A 269 19.82 -33.87 -29.38
C THR A 269 19.58 -35.15 -30.20
N PRO A 270 20.34 -35.41 -31.29
CA PRO A 270 20.35 -36.71 -31.93
C PRO A 270 21.49 -37.59 -31.38
N ALA A 271 21.13 -38.76 -30.86
CA ALA A 271 21.82 -40.06 -30.80
C ALA A 271 21.40 -40.80 -29.52
#